data_AF-F5S8K7-F1
#
_entry.id   AF-F5S8K7-F1
#
_cell.length_a   1.000
_cell.length_b   1.000
_cell.length_c   1.000
_cell.angle_alpha   90.00
_cell.angle_beta   90.00
_cell.angle_gamma   90.00
#
_symmetry.space_group_name_H-M   'P 1'
#
loop_
_entity.id
_entity.type
_entity.pdbx_description
1 polymer ?
#
loop_
_entity_poly.entity_id
_entity_poly.type
_entity_poly.pdbx_seq_one_letter_code
_entity_poly.pdbx_strand_id
1 'polypeptide(L)'
;MNPIALRWLTVIIIPIALIAWFALAPANNPTDYLINGIIMSCAAVFLFKYILVTAIMARLRQDITTKKHALFQLIPIVGFIAYIVVYFLQ
;
A
#
# COMPACT_ATOMS: atom_id res chain seq x y z
N MET A 1 12.81 2.64 19.50
CA MET A 1 12.63 2.76 18.03
C MET A 1 11.78 3.98 17.74
N ASN A 2 12.19 4.86 16.81
CA ASN A 2 11.41 6.06 16.48
C ASN A 2 10.04 5.65 15.89
N PRO A 3 8.90 6.15 16.42
CA PRO A 3 7.56 5.74 15.98
C PRO A 3 7.31 6.05 14.50
N ILE A 4 8.01 7.03 13.94
CA ILE A 4 7.98 7.40 12.52
C ILE A 4 8.61 6.31 11.65
N ALA A 5 9.70 5.68 12.10
CA ALA A 5 10.38 4.61 11.36
C ALA A 5 9.53 3.32 11.33
N LEU A 6 8.86 2.99 12.44
CA LEU A 6 7.93 1.85 12.51
C LEU A 6 6.73 2.06 11.58
N ARG A 7 6.16 3.27 11.57
CA ARG A 7 5.09 3.67 10.64
C ARG A 7 5.51 3.63 9.17
N TRP A 8 6.80 3.81 8.90
CA TRP A 8 7.38 3.72 7.56
C TRP A 8 7.48 2.26 7.10
N LEU A 9 7.96 1.41 8.02
CA LEU A 9 8.15 -0.02 7.78
C LEU A 9 6.82 -0.70 7.43
N THR A 10 5.73 -0.38 8.12
CA THR A 10 4.41 -1.00 7.87
C THR A 10 3.84 -0.66 6.49
N VAL A 11 4.02 0.57 5.99
CA VAL A 11 3.53 0.98 4.66
C VAL A 11 4.21 0.21 3.53
N ILE A 12 5.44 -0.26 3.75
CA ILE A 12 6.20 -1.04 2.77
C ILE A 12 5.98 -2.54 2.97
N ILE A 13 6.01 -3.02 4.21
CA ILE A 13 5.91 -4.45 4.51
C ILE A 13 4.51 -4.98 4.21
N ILE A 14 3.44 -4.24 4.50
CA ILE A 14 2.06 -4.69 4.26
C ILE A 14 1.83 -5.04 2.78
N PRO A 15 2.06 -4.13 1.81
CA PRO A 15 1.85 -4.46 0.40
C PRO A 15 2.77 -5.60 -0.07
N ILE A 16 4.03 -5.66 0.37
CA ILE A 16 4.94 -6.76 0.01
C ILE A 16 4.45 -8.10 0.55
N ALA A 17 3.98 -8.14 1.81
CA ALA A 17 3.46 -9.35 2.43
C ALA A 17 2.17 -9.82 1.74
N LEU A 18 1.27 -8.92 1.35
CA LEU A 18 0.08 -9.28 0.57
C LEU A 18 0.47 -9.83 -0.80
N ILE A 19 1.38 -9.19 -1.54
CA ILE A 19 1.85 -9.70 -2.85
C ILE A 19 2.44 -11.11 -2.68
N ALA A 20 3.31 -11.32 -1.69
CA ALA A 20 3.94 -12.61 -1.43
C ALA A 20 2.90 -13.68 -1.06
N TRP A 21 1.90 -13.33 -0.24
CA TRP A 21 0.82 -14.22 0.14
C TRP A 21 0.00 -14.70 -1.06
N PHE A 22 -0.42 -13.77 -1.92
CA PHE A 22 -1.23 -14.11 -3.09
C PHE A 22 -0.41 -14.80 -4.21
N ALA A 23 0.91 -14.59 -4.25
CA ALA A 23 1.79 -15.35 -5.15
C ALA A 23 1.97 -16.80 -4.68
N LEU A 24 2.00 -17.06 -3.37
CA LEU A 24 2.15 -18.40 -2.79
C LEU A 24 0.83 -19.18 -2.73
N ALA A 25 -0.30 -18.48 -2.61
CA ALA A 25 -1.64 -19.04 -2.57
C ALA A 25 -2.48 -18.52 -3.74
N PRO A 26 -2.22 -18.98 -4.99
CA PRO A 26 -2.98 -18.56 -6.15
C PRO A 26 -4.45 -18.97 -6.02
N ALA A 27 -5.34 -18.16 -6.58
CA ALA A 27 -6.76 -18.45 -6.59
C ALA A 27 -7.03 -19.70 -7.46
N ASN A 28 -7.71 -20.69 -6.88
CA ASN A 28 -8.06 -21.93 -7.59
C ASN A 28 -9.38 -21.81 -8.36
N ASN A 29 -10.21 -20.82 -8.01
CA ASN A 29 -11.54 -20.58 -8.58
C ASN A 29 -11.75 -19.11 -8.93
N PRO A 30 -12.64 -18.78 -9.89
CA PRO A 30 -12.94 -17.40 -10.27
C PRO A 30 -13.52 -16.56 -9.12
N THR A 31 -14.25 -17.19 -8.19
CA THR A 31 -14.75 -16.52 -6.97
C THR A 31 -13.59 -16.10 -6.06
N ASP A 32 -12.63 -17.00 -5.83
CA ASP A 32 -11.46 -16.71 -4.98
C ASP A 32 -10.57 -15.64 -5.62
N TYR A 33 -10.48 -15.62 -6.95
CA TYR A 33 -9.75 -14.59 -7.68
C TYR A 33 -10.36 -13.20 -7.45
N LEU A 34 -11.69 -13.09 -7.52
CA LEU A 34 -12.41 -11.84 -7.26
C LEU A 34 -12.28 -11.41 -5.80
N ILE A 35 -12.37 -12.35 -4.84
CA ILE A 35 -12.18 -12.08 -3.41
C ILE A 35 -10.76 -11.55 -3.14
N ASN A 36 -9.74 -12.20 -3.70
CA ASN A 36 -8.35 -11.76 -3.58
C ASN A 36 -8.16 -10.33 -4.11
N GLY A 37 -8.73 -10.03 -5.28
CA GLY A 37 -8.69 -8.69 -5.86
C GLY A 37 -9.42 -7.62 -5.03
N ILE A 38 -10.55 -7.96 -4.40
CA ILE A 38 -11.25 -7.08 -3.45
C ILE A 38 -10.37 -6.80 -2.23
N ILE A 39 -9.77 -7.84 -1.64
CA ILE A 39 -8.88 -7.70 -0.48
C ILE A 39 -7.69 -6.79 -0.81
N MET A 40 -7.03 -7.01 -1.94
CA MET A 40 -5.91 -6.17 -2.38
C MET A 40 -6.35 -4.72 -2.59
N SER A 41 -7.51 -4.50 -3.23
CA SER A 41 -8.05 -3.15 -3.48
C SER A 41 -8.39 -2.43 -2.17
N CYS A 42 -9.01 -3.13 -1.21
CA CYS A 42 -9.26 -2.60 0.12
C CYS A 42 -7.95 -2.23 0.83
N ALA A 43 -6.94 -3.10 0.79
CA ALA A 43 -5.64 -2.83 1.38
C ALA A 43 -4.97 -1.59 0.75
N ALA A 44 -5.06 -1.44 -0.57
CA ALA A 44 -4.53 -0.27 -1.29
C ALA A 44 -5.21 1.04 -0.84
N VAL A 45 -6.54 1.04 -0.71
CA VAL A 45 -7.30 2.22 -0.24
C VAL A 45 -6.95 2.57 1.21
N PHE A 46 -6.80 1.58 2.09
CA PHE A 46 -6.39 1.79 3.48
C PHE A 46 -4.99 2.42 3.58
N LEU A 47 -4.02 1.85 2.84
CA LEU A 47 -2.67 2.39 2.76
C LEU A 47 -2.67 3.82 2.18
N PHE A 48 -3.46 4.06 1.13
CA PHE A 48 -3.56 5.37 0.49
C PHE A 48 -4.11 6.43 1.45
N LYS A 49 -5.22 6.14 2.14
CA LYS A 49 -5.80 7.03 3.16
C LYS A 49 -4.77 7.37 4.23
N TYR A 50 -4.01 6.38 4.67
CA TYR A 50 -3.00 6.56 5.71
C TYR A 50 -1.85 7.49 5.26
N ILE A 51 -1.34 7.33 4.04
CA ILE A 51 -0.35 8.25 3.48
C ILE A 51 -0.93 9.64 3.32
N LEU A 52 -2.17 9.76 2.83
CA LEU A 52 -2.85 11.03 2.65
C LEU A 52 -2.95 11.80 3.96
N VAL A 53 -3.40 11.15 5.05
CA VAL A 53 -3.47 11.75 6.39
C VAL A 53 -2.08 12.20 6.86
N THR A 54 -1.05 11.39 6.62
CA THR A 54 0.34 11.72 6.99
C THR A 54 0.85 12.92 6.20
N ALA A 55 0.58 12.99 4.90
CA ALA A 55 0.96 14.10 4.02
C ALA A 55 0.23 15.40 4.41
N ILE A 56 -1.06 15.33 4.73
CA ILE A 56 -1.85 16.47 5.21
C ILE A 56 -1.28 16.99 6.54
N MET A 57 -1.01 16.09 7.49
CA MET A 57 -0.45 16.46 8.80
C MET A 57 0.96 17.07 8.68
N ALA A 58 1.79 16.54 7.77
CA ALA A 58 3.11 17.09 7.45
C ALA A 58 3.02 18.49 6.80
N ARG A 59 2.06 18.69 5.88
CA ARG A 59 1.79 19.98 5.26
C ARG A 59 1.34 21.02 6.31
N LEU A 60 0.52 20.61 7.28
CA LEU A 60 0.03 21.48 8.35
C LEU A 60 1.15 21.92 9.31
N ARG A 61 2.19 21.10 9.50
CA ARG A 61 3.38 21.43 10.31
C ARG A 61 4.47 22.23 9.55
N GLN A 62 4.24 22.61 8.29
CA GLN A 62 5.22 23.28 7.41
C GLN A 62 6.59 22.57 7.30
N ASP A 63 6.61 21.25 7.50
CA ASP A 63 7.84 20.47 7.54
C ASP A 63 8.16 19.90 6.14
N ILE A 64 9.06 20.59 5.41
CA ILE A 64 9.41 20.27 4.02
C ILE A 64 10.08 18.89 3.90
N THR A 65 10.86 18.50 4.91
CA THR A 65 11.52 17.19 5.02
C THR A 65 10.50 16.07 5.08
N THR A 66 9.47 16.22 5.93
CA THR A 66 8.40 15.23 6.10
C THR A 66 7.51 15.13 4.85
N LYS A 67 7.32 16.24 4.11
CA LYS A 67 6.57 16.25 2.84
C LYS A 67 7.24 15.41 1.75
N LYS A 68 8.57 15.49 1.60
CA LYS A 68 9.32 14.65 0.64
C LYS A 68 9.23 13.16 1.00
N HIS A 69 9.28 12.84 2.28
CA HIS A 69 9.17 11.45 2.76
C HIS A 69 7.77 10.87 2.49
N ALA A 70 6.70 11.65 2.70
CA ALA A 70 5.35 11.22 2.37
C ALA A 70 5.17 10.96 0.86
N LEU A 71 5.83 11.76 0.02
CA LEU A 71 5.82 11.57 -1.43
C LEU A 71 6.53 10.28 -1.86
N PHE A 72 7.64 9.93 -1.20
CA PHE A 72 8.34 8.67 -1.44
C PHE A 72 7.50 7.45 -1.08
N GLN A 73 6.63 7.55 -0.05
CA GLN A 73 5.72 6.47 0.32
C GLN A 73 4.60 6.24 -0.70
N LEU A 74 4.32 7.19 -1.61
CA LEU A 74 3.37 6.95 -2.70
C LEU A 74 3.90 5.91 -3.71
N ILE A 75 5.22 5.82 -3.90
CA ILE A 75 5.85 4.89 -4.85
C ILE A 75 5.42 3.43 -4.61
N PRO A 76 5.54 2.86 -3.39
CA PRO A 76 5.11 1.49 -3.14
C PRO A 76 3.59 1.30 -3.31
N ILE A 77 2.77 2.31 -3.05
CA ILE A 77 1.32 2.22 -3.31
C ILE A 77 1.02 2.19 -4.80
N VAL A 78 1.65 3.06 -5.59
CA VAL A 78 1.48 3.07 -7.05
C VAL A 78 1.93 1.74 -7.63
N GLY A 79 3.05 1.18 -7.14
CA GLY A 79 3.48 -0.16 -7.51
C GLY A 79 2.47 -1.26 -7.14
N PHE A 80 1.87 -1.19 -5.95
CA PHE A 80 0.84 -2.14 -5.51
C PHE A 80 -0.44 -2.03 -6.34
N ILE A 81 -0.87 -0.82 -6.70
CA ILE A 81 -2.03 -0.60 -7.58
C ILE A 81 -1.73 -1.15 -8.98
N ALA A 82 -0.54 -0.89 -9.53
CA ALA A 82 -0.13 -1.45 -10.82
C ALA A 82 -0.15 -2.99 -10.80
N TYR A 83 0.31 -3.60 -9.69
CA TYR A 83 0.22 -5.04 -9.49
C TYR A 83 -1.22 -5.55 -9.49
N ILE A 84 -2.15 -4.86 -8.81
CA ILE A 84 -3.58 -5.22 -8.83
C ILE A 84 -4.13 -5.17 -10.25
N VAL A 85 -3.79 -4.15 -11.03
CA VAL A 85 -4.22 -4.02 -12.44
C VAL A 85 -3.68 -5.19 -13.27
N VAL A 86 -2.40 -5.51 -13.14
CA VAL A 86 -1.80 -6.67 -13.83
C VAL A 86 -2.45 -7.99 -13.38
N TYR A 87 -2.74 -8.14 -12.09
CA TYR A 87 -3.40 -9.31 -11.53
C TYR A 87 -4.76 -9.54 -12.19
N PHE A 88 -5.57 -8.49 -12.39
CA PHE A 88 -6.88 -8.58 -13.07
C PHE A 88 -6.82 -8.71 -14.60
N LEU A 89 -5.68 -8.42 -15.20
CA LEU A 89 -5.43 -8.53 -16.65
C LEU A 89 -4.93 -9.93 -17.06
N GLN A 90 -4.43 -10.72 -16.10
CA GLN A 90 -4.06 -12.12 -16.26
C GLN A 90 -5.25 -13.04 -16.05
#